data_AF-A0A4V6I297-F1
#
_entry.id   AF-A0A4V6I297-F1
#
_cell.length_a   1.000
_cell.length_b   1.000
_cell.length_c   1.000
_cell.angle_alpha   90.00
_cell.angle_beta   90.00
_cell.angle_gamma   90.00
#
_symmetry.space_group_name_H-M   'P 1'
#
loop_
_entity.id
_entity.type
_entity.pdbx_description
1 polymer ?
#
loop_
_entity_poly.entity_id
_entity_poly.type
_entity_poly.pdbx_seq_one_letter_code
_entity_poly.pdbx_strand_id
1 'polypeptide(L)'
;MAKVVRNITYATKLRKEEGLELDLGAQFVLLNENKDSLLEGVATLKGCGVDFISIKPFVFQNQQQKYRQNEALADLDSLIKQAKSYEDSHFKVIARENAFRNTQEERHYKHCRGCSFITTLNSAGDMATCLPYWDRQEFVYGNIYEQDFYAIWNGEKRAQIKAFLESSLDVSKCPKNCRPNAINEFLEDILEAKVKHVNFI
;
A
#
# COMPACT_ATOMS: atom_id res chain seq x y z
N MET A 1 -5.66 14.92 17.96
CA MET A 1 -5.10 15.52 16.72
C MET A 1 -3.93 16.48 16.96
N ALA A 2 -3.88 17.23 18.07
CA ALA A 2 -2.88 18.29 18.30
C ALA A 2 -1.40 17.88 18.09
N LYS A 3 -0.97 16.69 18.53
CA LYS A 3 0.44 16.26 18.40
C LYS A 3 0.85 16.01 16.94
N VAL A 4 -0.01 15.37 16.13
CA VAL A 4 0.28 15.07 14.72
C VAL A 4 0.36 16.36 13.92
N VAL A 5 -0.64 17.23 14.06
CA VAL A 5 -0.68 18.55 13.42
C VAL A 5 0.58 19.34 13.78
N ARG A 6 0.89 19.48 15.07
CA ARG A 6 2.09 20.21 15.53
C ARG A 6 3.39 19.66 14.93
N ASN A 7 3.55 18.33 14.87
CA ASN A 7 4.75 17.72 14.32
C ASN A 7 4.88 17.97 12.82
N ILE A 8 3.77 17.90 12.07
CA ILE A 8 3.75 18.19 10.64
C ILE A 8 4.05 19.67 10.40
N THR A 9 3.41 20.59 11.13
CA THR A 9 3.69 22.03 11.04
C THR A 9 5.15 22.35 11.35
N TYR A 10 5.73 21.67 12.33
CA TYR A 10 7.16 21.81 12.63
C TYR A 10 8.03 21.34 11.45
N ALA A 11 7.74 20.17 10.88
CA ALA A 11 8.50 19.61 9.77
C ALA A 11 8.41 20.48 8.50
N THR A 12 7.23 21.01 8.18
CA THR A 12 7.04 21.89 7.01
C THR A 12 7.70 23.25 7.19
N LYS A 13 7.69 23.79 8.43
CA LYS A 13 8.44 24.99 8.80
C LYS A 13 9.95 24.77 8.65
N LEU A 14 10.48 23.69 9.23
CA LEU A 14 11.90 23.34 9.15
C LEU A 14 12.35 23.16 7.71
N ARG A 15 11.57 22.44 6.89
CA ARG A 15 11.81 22.30 5.45
C ARG A 15 12.00 23.65 4.76
N LYS A 16 11.14 24.62 5.08
CA LYS A 16 11.19 25.97 4.50
C LYS A 16 12.39 26.78 5.01
N GLU A 17 12.67 26.73 6.30
CA GLU A 17 13.78 27.47 6.93
C GLU A 17 15.14 26.98 6.43
N GLU A 18 15.28 25.68 6.22
CA GLU A 18 16.51 25.03 5.75
C GLU A 18 16.58 24.91 4.22
N GLY A 19 15.56 25.35 3.48
CA GLY A 19 15.52 25.30 2.02
C GLY A 19 15.61 23.87 1.44
N LEU A 20 15.00 22.88 2.11
CA LEU A 20 15.09 21.48 1.71
C LEU A 20 14.16 21.15 0.53
N GLU A 21 14.72 20.57 -0.53
CA GLU A 21 13.98 20.07 -1.69
C GLU A 21 13.42 18.67 -1.44
N LEU A 22 12.31 18.60 -0.70
CA LEU A 22 11.60 17.34 -0.44
C LEU A 22 10.09 17.52 -0.36
N ASP A 23 9.36 16.46 -0.71
CA ASP A 23 7.92 16.37 -0.52
C ASP A 23 7.57 15.81 0.87
N LEU A 24 6.63 16.46 1.54
CA LEU A 24 6.00 16.03 2.77
C LEU A 24 4.58 15.58 2.48
N GLY A 25 4.34 14.28 2.66
CA GLY A 25 3.03 13.66 2.48
C GLY A 25 2.36 13.29 3.81
N ALA A 26 1.04 13.41 3.86
CA ALA A 26 0.22 12.82 4.91
C ALA A 26 -0.56 11.60 4.38
N GLN A 27 -0.97 10.69 5.27
CA GLN A 27 -1.83 9.56 4.92
C GLN A 27 -3.09 9.55 5.78
N PHE A 28 -4.24 9.35 5.15
CA PHE A 28 -5.53 9.19 5.80
C PHE A 28 -6.10 7.81 5.46
N VAL A 29 -6.24 6.96 6.48
CA VAL A 29 -6.97 5.70 6.34
C VAL A 29 -8.46 6.03 6.50
N LEU A 30 -9.20 5.96 5.39
CA LEU A 30 -10.62 6.28 5.36
C LEU A 30 -11.43 5.06 5.81
N LEU A 31 -12.25 5.27 6.83
CA LEU A 31 -13.12 4.30 7.48
C LEU A 31 -14.54 4.88 7.57
N ASN A 32 -15.55 4.03 7.77
CA ASN A 32 -16.92 4.51 7.98
C ASN A 32 -17.03 5.40 9.21
N GLU A 33 -16.21 5.13 10.23
CA GLU A 33 -16.19 5.82 11.52
C GLU A 33 -15.52 7.20 11.46
N ASN A 34 -14.76 7.52 10.41
CA ASN A 34 -14.02 8.78 10.30
C ASN A 34 -14.28 9.55 8.99
N LYS A 35 -15.18 9.06 8.14
CA LYS A 35 -15.46 9.67 6.83
C LYS A 35 -15.94 11.13 6.93
N ASP A 36 -16.71 11.45 7.97
CA ASP A 36 -17.25 12.79 8.19
C ASP A 36 -16.14 13.79 8.57
N SER A 37 -15.00 13.30 9.08
CA SER A 37 -13.83 14.13 9.40
C SER A 37 -12.84 14.26 8.24
N LEU A 38 -13.10 13.63 7.08
CA LEU A 38 -12.14 13.64 5.96
C LEU A 38 -11.87 15.06 5.46
N LEU A 39 -12.92 15.84 5.18
CA LEU A 39 -12.77 17.18 4.58
C LEU A 39 -12.04 18.14 5.52
N GLU A 40 -12.41 18.14 6.81
CA GLU A 40 -11.71 18.92 7.84
C GLU A 40 -10.26 18.47 7.98
N GLY A 41 -10.00 17.15 7.92
CA GLY A 41 -8.66 16.59 7.95
C GLY A 41 -7.79 17.04 6.77
N VAL A 42 -8.34 17.02 5.55
CA VAL A 42 -7.68 17.51 4.33
C VAL A 42 -7.36 19.00 4.45
N ALA A 43 -8.33 19.81 4.86
CA ALA A 43 -8.15 21.25 5.06
C ALA A 43 -7.05 21.55 6.10
N THR A 44 -7.08 20.84 7.23
CA THR A 44 -6.10 20.98 8.31
C THR A 44 -4.69 20.63 7.84
N LEU A 45 -4.53 19.49 7.16
CA LEU A 45 -3.22 19.04 6.69
C LEU A 45 -2.66 19.95 5.59
N LYS A 46 -3.51 20.42 4.67
CA LYS A 46 -3.15 21.47 3.70
C LYS A 46 -2.66 22.73 4.43
N GLY A 47 -3.40 23.18 5.45
CA GLY A 47 -3.00 24.33 6.29
C GLY A 47 -1.69 24.14 7.03
N CYS A 48 -1.25 22.90 7.27
CA CYS A 48 0.06 22.59 7.83
C CYS A 48 1.20 22.73 6.81
N GLY A 49 0.91 22.78 5.51
CA GLY A 49 1.90 22.94 4.44
C GLY A 49 2.50 21.63 3.91
N VAL A 50 1.78 20.50 4.03
CA VAL A 50 2.13 19.27 3.31
C VAL A 50 1.84 19.43 1.82
N ASP A 51 2.55 18.69 0.96
CA ASP A 51 2.38 18.79 -0.50
C ASP A 51 1.31 17.84 -1.01
N PHE A 52 1.04 16.77 -0.26
CA PHE A 52 -0.07 15.88 -0.59
C PHE A 52 -0.65 15.14 0.61
N ILE A 53 -1.89 14.69 0.43
CA ILE A 53 -2.53 13.70 1.28
C ILE A 53 -2.89 12.46 0.45
N SER A 54 -2.52 11.26 0.93
CA SER A 54 -2.98 10.01 0.35
C SER A 54 -4.15 9.44 1.13
N ILE A 55 -5.30 9.28 0.46
CA ILE A 55 -6.50 8.67 1.02
C ILE A 55 -6.53 7.20 0.60
N LYS A 56 -6.57 6.29 1.57
CA LYS A 56 -6.49 4.84 1.32
C LYS A 56 -7.47 4.06 2.20
N PRO A 57 -7.95 2.89 1.75
CA PRO A 57 -8.75 2.01 2.59
C PRO A 57 -7.88 1.39 3.70
N PHE A 58 -8.55 0.88 4.73
CA PHE A 58 -7.91 -0.09 5.61
C PHE A 58 -7.72 -1.40 4.87
N VAL A 59 -6.49 -1.93 4.90
CA VAL A 59 -6.18 -3.24 4.34
C VAL A 59 -5.92 -4.18 5.50
N PHE A 60 -6.83 -5.13 5.68
CA PHE A 60 -6.63 -6.25 6.58
C PHE A 60 -5.41 -7.06 6.11
N GLN A 61 -4.50 -7.41 7.01
CA GLN A 61 -3.24 -8.10 6.71
C GLN A 61 -3.22 -9.50 7.34
N ASN A 62 -3.72 -9.64 8.57
CA ASN A 62 -3.73 -10.93 9.26
C ASN A 62 -4.78 -10.99 10.38
N GLN A 63 -5.05 -12.20 10.88
CA GLN A 63 -6.08 -12.48 11.89
C GLN A 63 -5.86 -11.79 13.25
N GLN A 64 -4.63 -11.35 13.56
CA GLN A 64 -4.31 -10.68 14.82
C GLN A 64 -4.83 -9.23 14.86
N GLN A 65 -5.10 -8.62 13.71
CA GLN A 65 -5.70 -7.29 13.68
C GLN A 65 -7.12 -7.34 14.26
N LYS A 66 -7.48 -6.34 15.08
CA LYS A 66 -8.78 -6.28 15.76
C LYS A 66 -9.88 -5.62 14.92
N TYR A 67 -9.50 -4.67 14.07
CA TYR A 67 -10.46 -3.96 13.23
C TYR A 67 -10.96 -4.87 12.10
N ARG A 68 -12.28 -4.84 11.86
CA ARG A 68 -12.94 -5.50 10.73
C ARG A 68 -13.84 -4.46 10.08
N GLN A 69 -13.65 -4.25 8.78
CA GLN A 69 -14.55 -3.43 8.01
C GLN A 69 -15.78 -4.27 7.69
N ASN A 70 -16.93 -3.89 8.25
CA ASN A 70 -18.17 -4.66 8.10
C ASN A 70 -18.97 -4.25 6.86
N GLU A 71 -18.80 -3.01 6.38
CA GLU A 71 -19.60 -2.43 5.31
C GLU A 71 -18.74 -1.63 4.33
N ALA A 72 -19.21 -1.54 3.09
CA ALA A 72 -18.63 -0.66 2.07
C ALA A 72 -18.80 0.81 2.47
N LEU A 73 -17.87 1.66 2.03
CA LEU A 73 -17.98 3.10 2.22
C LEU A 73 -19.03 3.68 1.26
N ALA A 74 -20.18 4.08 1.79
CA ALA A 74 -21.18 4.82 1.03
C ALA A 74 -20.63 6.18 0.57
N ASP A 75 -21.08 6.64 -0.60
CA ASP A 75 -20.78 7.96 -1.16
C ASP A 75 -19.29 8.29 -1.38
N LEU A 76 -18.45 7.25 -1.50
CA LEU A 76 -17.00 7.40 -1.66
C LEU A 76 -16.64 8.37 -2.79
N ASP A 77 -17.21 8.21 -3.99
CA ASP A 77 -16.86 9.05 -5.15
C ASP A 77 -17.20 10.53 -4.90
N SER A 78 -18.35 10.82 -4.26
CA SER A 78 -18.75 12.18 -3.88
C SER A 78 -17.78 12.77 -2.84
N LEU A 79 -17.43 11.98 -1.84
CA LEU A 79 -16.52 12.39 -0.77
C LEU A 79 -15.10 12.65 -1.29
N ILE A 80 -14.59 11.79 -2.19
CA ILE A 80 -13.28 11.98 -2.83
C ILE A 80 -13.31 13.20 -3.75
N LYS A 81 -14.40 13.43 -4.50
CA LYS A 81 -14.55 14.65 -5.32
C LYS A 81 -14.51 15.91 -4.47
N GLN A 82 -15.16 15.92 -3.32
CA GLN A 82 -15.11 17.02 -2.36
C GLN A 82 -13.71 17.20 -1.75
N ALA A 83 -13.00 16.12 -1.45
CA ALA A 83 -11.62 16.23 -0.98
C ALA A 83 -10.71 16.83 -2.06
N LYS A 84 -10.85 16.40 -3.32
CA LYS A 84 -10.07 16.91 -4.46
C LYS A 84 -10.30 18.40 -4.76
N SER A 85 -11.40 19.01 -4.31
CA SER A 85 -11.60 20.46 -4.48
C SER A 85 -10.63 21.32 -3.67
N TYR A 86 -9.91 20.73 -2.71
CA TYR A 86 -8.85 21.40 -1.95
C TYR A 86 -7.51 21.44 -2.68
N GLU A 87 -7.35 20.75 -3.81
CA GLU A 87 -6.10 20.76 -4.58
C GLU A 87 -5.77 22.14 -5.13
N ASP A 88 -4.48 22.44 -5.24
CA ASP A 88 -3.97 23.63 -5.93
C ASP A 88 -2.59 23.33 -6.56
N SER A 89 -1.82 24.38 -6.86
CA SER A 89 -0.46 24.26 -7.42
C SER A 89 0.56 23.66 -6.45
N HIS A 90 0.27 23.66 -5.15
CA HIS A 90 1.18 23.24 -4.07
C HIS A 90 0.65 22.07 -3.24
N PHE A 91 -0.62 21.69 -3.40
CA PHE A 91 -1.23 20.61 -2.64
C PHE A 91 -2.04 19.64 -3.52
N LYS A 92 -1.83 18.33 -3.33
CA LYS A 92 -2.53 17.25 -4.05
C LYS A 92 -3.28 16.29 -3.13
N VAL A 93 -4.39 15.73 -3.64
CA VAL A 93 -5.23 14.74 -2.96
C VAL A 93 -5.19 13.44 -3.75
N ILE A 94 -4.39 12.50 -3.27
CA ILE A 94 -4.12 11.22 -3.93
C ILE A 94 -5.01 10.13 -3.33
N ALA A 95 -6.20 9.96 -3.89
CA ALA A 95 -7.12 8.90 -3.51
C ALA A 95 -6.79 7.58 -4.23
N ARG A 96 -6.63 6.49 -3.46
CA ARG A 96 -6.43 5.14 -4.01
C ARG A 96 -7.78 4.49 -4.36
N GLU A 97 -8.54 5.11 -5.25
CA GLU A 97 -9.91 4.72 -5.61
C GLU A 97 -10.03 3.22 -5.98
N ASN A 98 -9.11 2.71 -6.80
CA ASN A 98 -9.08 1.28 -7.17
C ASN A 98 -8.96 0.38 -5.93
N ALA A 99 -8.18 0.75 -4.93
CA ALA A 99 -8.06 -0.06 -3.71
C ALA A 99 -9.37 -0.11 -2.91
N PHE A 100 -10.23 0.90 -2.99
CA PHE A 100 -11.56 0.82 -2.39
C PHE A 100 -12.49 -0.11 -3.20
N ARG A 101 -12.45 -0.04 -4.53
CA ARG A 101 -13.29 -0.85 -5.44
C ARG A 101 -12.89 -2.32 -5.49
N ASN A 102 -11.59 -2.63 -5.50
CA ASN A 102 -11.03 -3.98 -5.50
C ASN A 102 -11.42 -4.82 -4.26
N THR A 103 -12.00 -4.21 -3.23
CA THR A 103 -12.58 -4.99 -2.11
C THR A 103 -13.85 -5.74 -2.51
N GLN A 104 -14.52 -5.30 -3.57
CA GLN A 104 -15.79 -5.87 -4.07
C GLN A 104 -15.57 -6.89 -5.19
N GLU A 105 -14.46 -6.81 -5.92
CA GLU A 105 -14.16 -7.69 -7.04
C GLU A 105 -13.47 -8.98 -6.60
N GLU A 106 -13.66 -10.05 -7.38
CA GLU A 106 -12.91 -11.30 -7.25
C GLU A 106 -11.53 -11.15 -7.89
N ARG A 107 -10.51 -11.79 -7.33
CA ARG A 107 -9.16 -11.79 -7.94
C ARG A 107 -9.23 -12.48 -9.30
N HIS A 108 -8.74 -11.82 -10.34
CA HIS A 108 -8.65 -12.42 -11.68
C HIS A 108 -7.35 -13.17 -11.95
N TYR A 109 -6.40 -13.17 -11.01
CA TYR A 109 -5.18 -13.96 -11.09
C TYR A 109 -5.22 -15.14 -10.10
N LYS A 110 -4.57 -16.25 -10.47
CA LYS A 110 -4.51 -17.47 -9.65
C LYS A 110 -3.17 -17.70 -8.94
N HIS A 111 -2.12 -16.99 -9.36
CA HIS A 111 -0.75 -17.24 -8.93
C HIS A 111 -0.10 -15.96 -8.41
N CYS A 112 0.63 -16.04 -7.30
CA CYS A 112 1.31 -14.88 -6.73
C CYS A 112 2.74 -14.76 -7.29
N ARG A 113 2.89 -14.03 -8.40
CA ARG A 113 4.18 -13.76 -9.07
C ARG A 113 4.84 -12.47 -8.58
N GLY A 114 4.06 -11.59 -7.95
CA GLY A 114 4.47 -10.25 -7.51
C GLY A 114 5.57 -10.25 -6.44
N CYS A 115 5.71 -11.33 -5.65
CA CYS A 115 6.79 -11.46 -4.66
C CYS A 115 8.20 -11.56 -5.28
N SER A 116 8.30 -11.68 -6.61
CA SER A 116 9.56 -11.52 -7.34
C SER A 116 9.98 -10.05 -7.51
N PHE A 117 9.06 -9.11 -7.29
CA PHE A 117 9.27 -7.67 -7.51
C PHE A 117 9.15 -6.85 -6.21
N ILE A 118 8.64 -7.45 -5.14
CA ILE A 118 8.54 -6.82 -3.83
C ILE A 118 8.72 -7.87 -2.72
N THR A 119 9.34 -7.45 -1.64
CA THR A 119 9.59 -8.26 -0.44
C THR A 119 9.45 -7.38 0.81
N THR A 120 9.44 -8.00 1.98
CA THR A 120 9.42 -7.31 3.26
C THR A 120 10.66 -7.66 4.06
N LEU A 121 11.33 -6.64 4.60
CA LEU A 121 12.42 -6.78 5.55
C LEU A 121 11.94 -6.24 6.90
N ASN A 122 12.01 -7.06 7.95
CA ASN A 122 11.68 -6.63 9.30
C ASN A 122 12.93 -6.16 10.06
N SER A 123 12.74 -5.57 11.25
CA SER A 123 13.86 -5.06 12.08
C SER A 123 14.74 -6.15 12.69
N ALA A 124 14.25 -7.40 12.73
CA ALA A 124 15.04 -8.56 13.15
C ALA A 124 15.95 -9.09 12.03
N GLY A 125 15.88 -8.49 10.84
CA GLY A 125 16.70 -8.85 9.67
C GLY A 125 16.03 -9.88 8.76
N ASP A 126 14.83 -10.37 9.08
CA ASP A 126 14.18 -11.38 8.25
C ASP A 126 13.64 -10.76 6.97
N MET A 127 14.07 -11.33 5.85
CA MET A 127 13.52 -11.05 4.54
C MET A 127 12.45 -12.09 4.21
N ALA A 128 11.20 -11.65 4.08
CA ALA A 128 10.04 -12.51 3.88
C ALA A 128 9.24 -12.14 2.62
N THR A 129 8.33 -13.00 2.21
CA THR A 129 7.51 -12.83 1.00
C THR A 129 6.69 -11.54 1.01
N CYS A 130 5.82 -11.35 2.00
CA CYS A 130 4.95 -10.19 2.13
C CYS A 130 4.39 -10.04 3.56
N LEU A 131 3.75 -8.90 3.86
CA LEU A 131 3.22 -8.59 5.19
C LEU A 131 2.19 -9.61 5.74
N PRO A 132 1.28 -10.20 4.95
CA PRO A 132 0.37 -11.22 5.50
C PRO A 132 1.06 -12.47 6.07
N TYR A 133 2.30 -12.74 5.64
CA TYR A 133 3.05 -13.95 5.98
C TYR A 133 4.44 -13.65 6.58
N TRP A 134 4.72 -12.42 7.00
CA TRP A 134 6.06 -12.01 7.44
C TRP A 134 6.52 -12.72 8.72
N ASP A 135 5.58 -13.17 9.55
CA ASP A 135 5.81 -13.83 10.83
C ASP A 135 5.84 -15.37 10.72
N ARG A 136 5.71 -15.89 9.50
CA ARG A 136 5.67 -17.33 9.22
C ARG A 136 6.98 -17.79 8.63
N GLN A 137 7.70 -18.65 9.34
CA GLN A 137 9.05 -19.08 8.99
C GLN A 137 9.13 -19.80 7.63
N GLU A 138 8.05 -20.45 7.21
CA GLU A 138 7.92 -21.08 5.89
C GLU A 138 7.84 -20.06 4.74
N PHE A 139 7.64 -18.77 5.04
CA PHE A 139 7.61 -17.67 4.08
C PHE A 139 8.78 -16.68 4.25
N VAL A 140 9.77 -17.00 5.08
CA VAL A 140 11.00 -16.22 5.27
C VAL A 140 12.10 -16.76 4.35
N TYR A 141 12.63 -15.92 3.46
CA TYR A 141 13.72 -16.25 2.53
C TYR A 141 15.07 -16.42 3.24
N GLY A 142 15.35 -15.62 4.27
CA GLY A 142 16.60 -15.61 5.02
C GLY A 142 16.72 -14.38 5.93
N ASN A 143 17.86 -14.23 6.61
CA ASN A 143 18.13 -13.11 7.51
C ASN A 143 19.38 -12.33 7.08
N ILE A 144 19.26 -11.01 6.92
CA ILE A 144 20.35 -10.16 6.41
C ILE A 144 21.53 -9.99 7.38
N TYR A 145 21.36 -10.38 8.64
CA TYR A 145 22.46 -10.42 9.62
C TYR A 145 23.29 -11.70 9.52
N GLU A 146 22.78 -12.72 8.81
CA GLU A 146 23.45 -14.01 8.61
C GLU A 146 24.01 -14.16 7.20
N GLN A 147 23.33 -13.60 6.20
CA GLN A 147 23.67 -13.73 4.78
C GLN A 147 23.43 -12.39 4.08
N ASP A 148 24.20 -12.09 3.03
CA ASP A 148 23.92 -10.90 2.22
C ASP A 148 22.63 -11.06 1.40
N PHE A 149 22.11 -9.92 0.92
CA PHE A 149 20.89 -9.90 0.12
C PHE A 149 20.97 -10.79 -1.12
N TYR A 150 22.11 -10.81 -1.81
CA TYR A 150 22.26 -11.55 -3.07
C TYR A 150 22.20 -13.06 -2.82
N ALA A 151 22.84 -13.55 -1.76
CA ALA A 151 22.79 -14.95 -1.33
C ALA A 151 21.37 -15.36 -0.94
N ILE A 152 20.66 -14.53 -0.16
CA ILE A 152 19.25 -14.79 0.21
C ILE A 152 18.36 -14.80 -1.04
N TRP A 153 18.53 -13.83 -1.92
CA TRP A 153 17.66 -13.64 -3.07
C TRP A 153 17.84 -14.71 -4.15
N ASN A 154 19.05 -15.21 -4.35
CA ASN A 154 19.35 -16.30 -5.29
C ASN A 154 19.40 -17.68 -4.62
N GLY A 155 19.14 -17.75 -3.32
CA GLY A 155 19.21 -18.97 -2.53
C GLY A 155 18.07 -19.95 -2.80
N GLU A 156 18.35 -21.22 -2.51
CA GLU A 156 17.41 -22.33 -2.73
C GLU A 156 16.10 -22.16 -1.94
N LYS A 157 16.18 -21.68 -0.69
CA LYS A 157 15.01 -21.44 0.15
C LYS A 157 14.01 -20.49 -0.51
N ARG A 158 14.49 -19.37 -1.07
CA ARG A 158 13.62 -18.44 -1.82
C ARG A 158 13.08 -19.08 -3.09
N ALA A 159 13.88 -19.86 -3.82
CA ALA A 159 13.41 -20.56 -5.03
C ALA A 159 12.24 -21.51 -4.72
N GLN A 160 12.33 -22.28 -3.64
CA GLN A 160 11.27 -23.18 -3.17
C GLN A 160 10.01 -22.40 -2.76
N ILE A 161 10.16 -21.32 -1.99
CA ILE A 161 9.02 -20.48 -1.58
C ILE A 161 8.37 -19.83 -2.80
N LYS A 162 9.16 -19.30 -3.74
CA LYS A 162 8.65 -18.73 -5.00
C LYS A 162 7.84 -19.75 -5.78
N ALA A 163 8.35 -20.99 -5.93
CA ALA A 163 7.62 -22.05 -6.59
C ALA A 163 6.26 -22.28 -5.92
N PHE A 164 6.23 -22.39 -4.58
CA PHE A 164 4.98 -22.54 -3.82
C PHE A 164 4.01 -21.36 -4.04
N LEU A 165 4.49 -20.12 -4.00
CA LEU A 165 3.66 -18.92 -4.23
C LEU A 165 3.03 -18.91 -5.64
N GLU A 166 3.78 -19.39 -6.63
CA GLU A 166 3.39 -19.37 -8.04
C GLU A 166 2.61 -20.62 -8.46
N SER A 167 2.61 -21.72 -7.69
CA SER A 167 1.90 -22.95 -8.07
C SER A 167 0.78 -23.35 -7.11
N SER A 168 0.92 -23.10 -5.82
CA SER A 168 0.17 -23.82 -4.78
C SER A 168 -0.50 -22.91 -3.76
N LEU A 169 -0.04 -21.67 -3.61
CA LEU A 169 -0.70 -20.71 -2.73
C LEU A 169 -2.13 -20.42 -3.21
N ASP A 170 -3.10 -20.63 -2.31
CA ASP A 170 -4.47 -20.22 -2.54
C ASP A 170 -4.62 -18.70 -2.36
N VAL A 171 -4.49 -17.96 -3.46
CA VAL A 171 -4.57 -16.49 -3.48
C VAL A 171 -5.95 -15.98 -3.08
N SER A 172 -7.01 -16.78 -3.17
CA SER A 172 -8.36 -16.39 -2.72
C SER A 172 -8.42 -16.16 -1.21
N LYS A 173 -7.55 -16.84 -0.44
CA LYS A 173 -7.40 -16.68 1.00
C LYS A 173 -6.46 -15.55 1.41
N CYS A 174 -5.72 -14.96 0.46
CA CYS A 174 -4.86 -13.81 0.73
C CYS A 174 -5.70 -12.55 0.94
N PRO A 175 -5.28 -11.60 1.80
CA PRO A 175 -6.05 -10.39 2.02
C PRO A 175 -6.24 -9.57 0.75
N LYS A 176 -7.48 -9.13 0.50
CA LYS A 176 -7.81 -8.24 -0.63
C LYS A 176 -6.92 -6.99 -0.58
N ASN A 177 -6.40 -6.54 -1.71
CA ASN A 177 -5.43 -5.44 -1.80
C ASN A 177 -4.09 -5.67 -1.05
N CYS A 178 -3.63 -6.92 -0.95
CA CYS A 178 -2.26 -7.19 -0.51
C CYS A 178 -1.25 -6.39 -1.36
N ARG A 179 -0.08 -6.07 -0.80
CA ARG A 179 0.92 -5.24 -1.50
C ARG A 179 1.32 -5.78 -2.90
N PRO A 180 1.44 -7.10 -3.12
CA PRO A 180 1.71 -7.66 -4.45
C PRO A 180 0.51 -7.65 -5.41
N ASN A 181 -0.70 -7.28 -4.98
CA ASN A 181 -1.93 -7.41 -5.77
C ASN A 181 -1.84 -6.73 -7.15
N ALA A 182 -1.53 -5.43 -7.18
CA ALA A 182 -1.45 -4.69 -8.44
C ALA A 182 -0.37 -5.23 -9.38
N ILE A 183 0.72 -5.77 -8.82
CA ILE A 183 1.77 -6.42 -9.63
C ILE A 183 1.23 -7.73 -10.22
N ASN A 184 0.53 -8.53 -9.43
CA ASN A 184 -0.08 -9.78 -9.91
C ASN A 184 -1.14 -9.53 -10.98
N GLU A 185 -2.02 -8.56 -10.79
CA GLU A 185 -3.04 -8.17 -11.78
C GLU A 185 -2.38 -7.78 -13.10
N PHE A 186 -1.36 -6.91 -13.04
CA PHE A 186 -0.62 -6.49 -14.22
C PHE A 186 0.12 -7.64 -14.91
N LEU A 187 0.77 -8.52 -14.14
CA LEU A 187 1.46 -9.70 -14.69
C LEU A 187 0.47 -10.69 -15.32
N GLU A 188 -0.72 -10.87 -14.73
CA GLU A 188 -1.77 -11.71 -15.30
C GLU A 188 -2.26 -11.14 -16.63
N ASP A 189 -2.52 -9.83 -16.69
CA ASP A 189 -2.94 -9.17 -17.93
C ASP A 189 -1.91 -9.33 -19.06
N ILE A 190 -0.61 -9.25 -18.73
CA ILE A 190 0.48 -9.51 -19.68
C ILE A 190 0.47 -10.97 -20.15
N LEU A 191 0.40 -11.92 -19.22
CA LEU A 191 0.47 -13.35 -19.52
C LEU A 191 -0.74 -13.84 -20.32
N GLU A 192 -1.91 -13.25 -20.08
CA GLU A 192 -3.13 -13.52 -20.85
C GLU A 192 -3.23 -12.71 -22.15
N ALA A 193 -2.19 -11.92 -22.49
CA ALA A 193 -2.16 -11.04 -23.66
C ALA A 193 -3.36 -10.08 -23.76
N LYS A 194 -3.96 -9.71 -22.61
CA LYS A 194 -5.09 -8.77 -22.51
C LYS A 194 -4.64 -7.32 -22.69
N VAL A 195 -3.34 -7.08 -22.54
CA VAL A 195 -2.74 -5.76 -22.70
C VAL A 195 -2.63 -5.39 -24.18
N LYS A 196 -3.58 -4.58 -24.66
CA LYS A 196 -3.54 -4.01 -26.02
C LYS A 196 -2.59 -2.81 -26.04
N HIS A 197 -1.43 -2.98 -26.70
CA HIS A 197 -0.47 -1.92 -27.07
C HIS A 197 -0.14 -0.85 -25.98
N VAL A 198 0.67 -1.20 -24.97
CA VAL A 198 1.18 -0.22 -23.97
C VAL A 198 2.25 0.71 -24.55
N ASN A 199 2.91 0.29 -25.64
CA ASN A 199 4.13 0.92 -26.15
C ASN A 199 3.94 1.51 -27.56
N PHE A 200 2.88 2.28 -27.79
CA PHE A 200 3.05 3.37 -28.75
C PHE A 200 3.79 4.48 -28.00
N ILE A 201 5.12 4.44 -28.16
CA ILE A 201 6.05 5.54 -27.89
C ILE A 201 5.52 6.80 -28.60
#